data_AF-A0A3A5W9H0-F1
#
_entry.id   AF-A0A3A5W9H0-F1
#
_cell.length_a   1.000
_cell.length_b   1.000
_cell.length_c   1.000
_cell.angle_alpha   90.00
_cell.angle_beta   90.00
_cell.angle_gamma   90.00
#
_symmetry.space_group_name_H-M   'P 1'
#
loop_
_entity.id
_entity.type
_entity.pdbx_description
1 polymer ?
#
loop_
_entity_poly.entity_id
_entity_poly.type
_entity_poly.pdbx_seq_one_letter_code
_entity_poly.pdbx_strand_id
1 'polypeptide(L)'
;MQSRRMIGDENATDKVIVIALVSLLTISVVSVIAYVGLDEDLDEGASESVWIDPVVEIEDENHSHSDLLAHRLQTENMLLIDYHNLNCDGNVAPPAELDNVAGRPCFPEYKNVGPTPGDSSEISIEGNFLEDCEKKPDGTGGCYAYVSSYNQFEILDISEPNNIVLLSTYYAEIGRMIDIKVTPDNNWVLVNHELTNSDLDPIPQDDDANSGANRLDVIDVSDKMGPIKVAEWNNPPAGFHNQDLHIDCDWEDAPPIYAQEECHLFLYGADPYPEMVEGDSGVFYKGTQVFYVPLGFESWRPDINDEDQNTSREIIRWGGYSPEPETTCGGSLFNHDNVFHIHPITGQALLYISYWDAGLRIVDVSNPPPIPDPEGISWPQDNEVGRWLGCPSEADGWYGPNGGGHANMTPEEWGGSTGALNGNGWIHYAIPYDHLLCNGAAETDPVNTWDDECGTGPQDPVFGINWRHLTMIAPEYGTNTNHTGYIWTIDTTDPAKPFLLSKWKLPGESILPDGTVHEHHYIPGGYIYSPHNGDTGTNGHVYWTHYHAGNWVTDHSN
;
A
#
# COMPACT_ATOMS: atom_id res chain seq x y z
N MET A 1 -40.24 16.93 -101.87
CA MET A 1 -41.21 16.60 -100.80
C MET A 1 -40.68 17.17 -99.49
N GLN A 2 -41.58 17.69 -98.66
CA GLN A 2 -41.34 18.73 -97.66
C GLN A 2 -40.31 18.41 -96.56
N SER A 3 -39.54 19.44 -96.23
CA SER A 3 -38.85 19.64 -94.96
C SER A 3 -39.86 19.59 -93.80
N ARG A 4 -39.67 18.67 -92.86
CA ARG A 4 -40.21 18.74 -91.50
C ARG A 4 -39.01 18.93 -90.57
N ARG A 5 -38.80 20.19 -90.15
CA ARG A 5 -37.87 20.60 -89.10
C ARG A 5 -38.05 19.73 -87.85
N MET A 6 -36.97 19.13 -87.35
CA MET A 6 -36.87 18.77 -85.94
C MET A 6 -36.66 20.07 -85.15
N ILE A 7 -37.76 20.68 -84.69
CA ILE A 7 -37.71 21.59 -83.54
C ILE A 7 -37.77 20.67 -82.32
N GLY A 8 -36.61 20.17 -81.92
CA GLY A 8 -36.43 19.26 -80.80
C GLY A 8 -35.57 19.94 -79.74
N ASP A 9 -36.19 20.90 -79.06
CA ASP A 9 -35.97 21.20 -77.64
C ASP A 9 -34.60 21.76 -77.21
N GLU A 10 -34.22 22.92 -77.76
CA GLU A 10 -33.21 23.81 -77.14
C GLU A 10 -33.59 24.15 -75.68
N ASN A 11 -34.89 24.27 -75.39
CA ASN A 11 -35.40 24.47 -74.03
C ASN A 11 -35.16 23.28 -73.09
N ALA A 12 -35.17 22.03 -73.57
CA ALA A 12 -34.81 20.88 -72.73
C ALA A 12 -33.31 20.83 -72.46
N THR A 13 -32.48 21.20 -73.45
CA THR A 13 -31.02 21.24 -73.27
C THR A 13 -30.62 22.33 -72.27
N ASP A 14 -31.22 23.52 -72.38
CA ASP A 14 -31.02 24.61 -71.40
C ASP A 14 -31.56 24.25 -70.01
N LYS A 15 -32.71 23.56 -69.92
CA LYS A 15 -33.23 23.06 -68.63
C LYS A 15 -32.31 22.01 -68.00
N VAL A 16 -31.75 21.09 -68.79
CA VAL A 16 -30.81 20.08 -68.29
C VAL A 16 -29.51 20.73 -67.81
N ILE A 17 -29.00 21.73 -68.52
CA ILE A 17 -27.81 22.49 -68.10
C ILE A 17 -28.09 23.30 -66.83
N VAL A 18 -29.24 23.95 -66.73
CA VAL A 18 -29.65 24.70 -65.52
C VAL A 18 -29.86 23.75 -64.34
N ILE A 19 -30.50 22.60 -64.54
CA ILE A 19 -30.64 21.59 -63.49
C ILE A 19 -29.28 21.07 -63.06
N ALA A 20 -28.36 20.77 -63.99
CA ALA A 20 -27.01 20.30 -63.66
C ALA A 20 -26.19 21.37 -62.90
N LEU A 21 -26.30 22.65 -63.29
CA LEU A 21 -25.68 23.78 -62.58
C LEU A 21 -26.26 23.96 -61.18
N VAL A 22 -27.59 23.89 -61.04
CA VAL A 22 -28.26 23.98 -59.74
C VAL A 22 -27.86 22.80 -58.87
N SER A 23 -27.80 21.58 -59.41
CA SER A 23 -27.36 20.37 -58.71
C SER A 23 -25.90 20.47 -58.26
N LEU A 24 -25.00 20.98 -59.10
CA LEU A 24 -23.60 21.21 -58.74
C LEU A 24 -23.46 22.29 -57.66
N LEU A 25 -24.25 23.36 -57.74
CA LEU A 25 -24.30 24.39 -56.70
C LEU A 25 -24.89 23.84 -55.39
N THR A 26 -25.90 22.95 -55.45
CA THR A 26 -26.45 22.32 -54.25
C THR A 26 -25.43 21.35 -53.63
N ILE A 27 -24.72 20.57 -54.45
CA ILE A 27 -23.64 19.71 -53.97
C ILE A 27 -22.53 20.56 -53.36
N SER A 28 -22.13 21.67 -54.00
CA SER A 28 -21.12 22.59 -53.45
C SER A 28 -21.56 23.22 -52.14
N VAL A 29 -22.83 23.61 -52.00
CA VAL A 29 -23.36 24.17 -50.75
C VAL A 29 -23.45 23.09 -49.68
N VAL A 30 -23.87 21.86 -50.01
CA VAL A 30 -23.86 20.72 -49.09
C VAL A 30 -22.43 20.35 -48.69
N SER A 31 -21.47 20.42 -49.59
CA SER A 31 -20.05 20.20 -49.29
C SER A 31 -19.46 21.31 -48.43
N VAL A 32 -19.88 22.57 -48.60
CA VAL A 32 -19.49 23.67 -47.72
C VAL A 32 -20.18 23.56 -46.35
N ILE A 33 -21.45 23.13 -46.29
CA ILE A 33 -22.12 22.86 -45.01
C ILE A 33 -21.49 21.65 -44.31
N ALA A 34 -21.11 20.62 -45.05
CA ALA A 34 -20.37 19.49 -44.51
C ALA A 34 -18.96 19.90 -44.07
N TYR A 35 -18.26 20.76 -44.84
CA TYR A 35 -16.95 21.29 -44.47
C TYR A 35 -17.05 22.17 -43.23
N VAL A 36 -18.02 23.08 -43.15
CA VAL A 36 -18.24 23.97 -41.99
C VAL A 36 -18.80 23.19 -40.79
N GLY A 37 -19.55 22.12 -41.00
CA GLY A 37 -19.96 21.19 -39.93
C GLY A 37 -18.90 20.15 -39.56
N LEU A 38 -17.80 20.05 -40.33
CA LEU A 38 -16.57 19.34 -39.97
C LEU A 38 -15.53 20.29 -39.35
N ASP A 39 -15.77 21.60 -39.40
CA ASP A 39 -14.96 22.69 -38.81
C ASP A 39 -15.63 23.23 -37.52
N GLU A 40 -16.78 22.67 -37.09
CA GLU A 40 -17.09 22.64 -35.66
C GLU A 40 -16.07 21.68 -35.08
N ASP A 41 -15.14 22.23 -34.32
CA ASP A 41 -14.05 21.54 -33.64
C ASP A 41 -14.43 20.09 -33.36
N LEU A 42 -13.85 19.17 -34.14
CA LEU A 42 -13.48 17.87 -33.61
C LEU A 42 -12.34 18.14 -32.61
N ASP A 43 -12.64 18.91 -31.56
CA ASP A 43 -12.36 18.40 -30.24
C ASP A 43 -13.04 17.02 -30.28
N GLU A 44 -12.22 15.99 -30.47
CA GLU A 44 -12.46 14.76 -29.75
C GLU A 44 -12.70 15.22 -28.31
N GLY A 45 -13.95 15.51 -27.99
CA GLY A 45 -14.45 15.45 -26.66
C GLY A 45 -14.24 14.01 -26.26
N ALA A 46 -13.02 13.69 -25.83
CA ALA A 46 -12.87 13.19 -24.48
C ALA A 46 -13.91 13.99 -23.70
N SER A 47 -15.06 13.38 -23.45
CA SER A 47 -15.89 13.87 -22.37
C SER A 47 -14.88 14.08 -21.26
N GLU A 48 -14.62 15.33 -20.86
CA GLU A 48 -13.98 15.57 -19.58
C GLU A 48 -14.83 14.73 -18.65
N SER A 49 -14.29 13.59 -18.25
CA SER A 49 -14.98 12.65 -17.39
C SER A 49 -15.12 13.45 -16.12
N VAL A 50 -16.28 14.07 -15.94
CA VAL A 50 -16.53 14.89 -14.77
C VAL A 50 -16.41 13.92 -13.62
N TRP A 51 -15.33 14.05 -12.87
CA TRP A 51 -15.14 13.28 -11.66
C TRP A 51 -16.30 13.65 -10.74
N ILE A 52 -17.11 12.64 -10.42
CA ILE A 52 -18.21 12.75 -9.48
C ILE A 52 -17.70 12.10 -8.21
N ASP A 53 -17.65 12.88 -7.13
CA ASP A 53 -17.31 12.36 -5.80
C ASP A 53 -18.21 11.15 -5.48
N PRO A 54 -17.65 9.94 -5.33
CA PRO A 54 -18.43 8.75 -5.03
C PRO A 54 -19.01 8.77 -3.61
N VAL A 55 -18.50 9.64 -2.72
CA VAL A 55 -18.88 9.75 -1.31
C VAL A 55 -19.67 11.06 -1.08
N VAL A 56 -20.82 11.20 -1.75
CA VAL A 56 -21.83 12.23 -1.42
C VAL A 56 -22.89 11.73 -0.44
N GLU A 57 -22.80 10.48 -0.01
CA GLU A 57 -23.79 9.85 0.86
C GLU A 57 -23.54 10.22 2.33
N ILE A 58 -24.60 10.74 2.96
CA ILE A 58 -24.63 11.01 4.39
C ILE A 58 -25.02 9.70 5.06
N GLU A 59 -24.20 9.21 6.00
CA GLU A 59 -24.56 8.05 6.82
C GLU A 59 -25.87 8.34 7.58
N ASP A 60 -26.96 7.76 7.11
CA ASP A 60 -28.27 7.78 7.76
C ASP A 60 -28.81 6.36 7.96
N GLU A 61 -29.99 6.23 8.57
CA GLU A 61 -30.60 4.93 8.87
C GLU A 61 -30.86 4.03 7.63
N ASN A 62 -30.70 4.57 6.41
CA ASN A 62 -30.85 3.84 5.14
C ASN A 62 -29.52 3.56 4.43
N HIS A 63 -28.38 3.97 4.99
CA HIS A 63 -27.04 3.68 4.46
C HIS A 63 -26.64 2.25 4.83
N SER A 64 -26.33 1.40 3.85
CA SER A 64 -26.02 -0.01 4.10
C SER A 64 -24.85 -0.53 3.27
N HIS A 65 -23.79 -0.96 3.94
CA HIS A 65 -22.63 -1.62 3.32
C HIS A 65 -22.90 -3.09 2.94
N SER A 66 -24.16 -3.52 2.89
CA SER A 66 -24.54 -4.88 2.47
C SER A 66 -24.91 -4.99 0.98
N ASP A 67 -25.17 -3.85 0.32
CA ASP A 67 -25.40 -3.77 -1.13
C ASP A 67 -24.45 -2.72 -1.72
N LEU A 68 -23.22 -3.15 -2.03
CA LEU A 68 -22.20 -2.27 -2.58
C LEU A 68 -22.65 -1.60 -3.90
N LEU A 69 -23.54 -2.24 -4.67
CA LEU A 69 -24.07 -1.71 -5.93
C LEU A 69 -25.06 -0.55 -5.73
N ALA A 70 -25.50 -0.29 -4.50
CA ALA A 70 -26.31 0.89 -4.16
C ALA A 70 -25.50 2.19 -4.28
N HIS A 71 -24.17 2.11 -4.20
CA HIS A 71 -23.28 3.26 -4.26
C HIS A 71 -22.76 3.50 -5.70
N ARG A 72 -22.58 4.78 -6.09
CA ARG A 72 -21.93 5.14 -7.37
C ARG A 72 -20.42 5.23 -7.19
N LEU A 73 -19.72 4.09 -7.26
CA LEU A 73 -18.37 3.95 -6.68
C LEU A 73 -17.18 3.99 -7.63
N GLN A 74 -17.36 4.16 -8.94
CA GLN A 74 -16.24 3.96 -9.87
C GLN A 74 -16.24 4.94 -11.03
N THR A 75 -15.03 5.29 -11.46
CA THR A 75 -14.76 5.96 -12.72
C THR A 75 -14.90 4.97 -13.89
N GLU A 76 -15.05 5.47 -15.12
CA GLU A 76 -15.27 4.62 -16.31
C GLU A 76 -14.10 3.68 -16.63
N ASN A 77 -12.91 3.95 -16.09
CA ASN A 77 -11.71 3.13 -16.23
C ASN A 77 -11.55 2.05 -15.15
N MET A 78 -12.53 1.89 -14.24
CA MET A 78 -12.55 0.81 -13.25
C MET A 78 -13.83 -0.01 -13.37
N LEU A 79 -13.69 -1.33 -13.17
CA LEU A 79 -14.81 -2.26 -13.17
C LEU A 79 -14.73 -3.13 -11.92
N LEU A 80 -15.73 -3.00 -11.05
CA LEU A 80 -15.98 -3.98 -9.99
C LEU A 80 -16.29 -5.35 -10.60
N ILE A 81 -15.41 -6.33 -10.39
CA ILE A 81 -15.57 -7.70 -10.90
C ILE A 81 -16.16 -8.67 -9.87
N ASP A 82 -15.89 -8.44 -8.58
CA ASP A 82 -16.43 -9.22 -7.46
C ASP A 82 -16.35 -8.40 -6.17
N TYR A 83 -17.11 -8.83 -5.16
CA TYR A 83 -17.16 -8.23 -3.83
C TYR A 83 -17.36 -9.32 -2.78
N HIS A 84 -16.70 -9.19 -1.64
CA HIS A 84 -16.92 -10.02 -0.46
C HIS A 84 -17.00 -9.14 0.79
N ASN A 85 -18.11 -9.21 1.52
CA ASN A 85 -18.33 -8.44 2.75
C ASN A 85 -17.62 -8.99 4.00
N LEU A 86 -16.54 -9.77 3.80
CA LEU A 86 -15.77 -10.47 4.85
C LEU A 86 -16.61 -11.26 5.89
N ASN A 87 -17.83 -11.67 5.56
CA ASN A 87 -18.66 -12.47 6.45
C ASN A 87 -18.39 -13.97 6.31
N CYS A 88 -17.96 -14.61 7.39
CA CYS A 88 -17.60 -16.03 7.43
C CYS A 88 -18.78 -16.96 7.78
N ASP A 89 -19.43 -16.70 8.91
CA ASP A 89 -20.44 -17.58 9.52
C ASP A 89 -21.67 -16.80 10.04
N GLY A 90 -21.76 -15.50 9.72
CA GLY A 90 -22.80 -14.59 10.18
C GLY A 90 -22.58 -14.02 11.58
N ASN A 91 -21.47 -14.35 12.25
CA ASN A 91 -21.14 -13.81 13.57
C ASN A 91 -20.16 -12.63 13.45
N VAL A 92 -20.42 -11.58 14.23
CA VAL A 92 -19.55 -10.40 14.33
C VAL A 92 -18.42 -10.61 15.34
N ALA A 93 -18.55 -11.61 16.21
CA ALA A 93 -17.59 -11.90 17.28
C ALA A 93 -17.59 -13.42 17.56
N PRO A 94 -16.51 -13.95 18.15
CA PRO A 94 -16.49 -15.35 18.54
C PRO A 94 -17.56 -15.66 19.61
N PRO A 95 -18.35 -16.74 19.48
CA PRO A 95 -19.24 -17.21 20.54
C PRO A 95 -18.50 -17.45 21.86
N ALA A 96 -19.12 -17.02 22.97
CA ALA A 96 -18.54 -17.11 24.32
C ALA A 96 -18.25 -18.55 24.81
N GLU A 97 -18.69 -19.58 24.09
CA GLU A 97 -18.51 -20.99 24.43
C GLU A 97 -17.28 -21.63 23.76
N LEU A 98 -16.57 -20.91 22.89
CA LEU A 98 -15.41 -21.42 22.16
C LEU A 98 -14.11 -20.99 22.85
N ASP A 99 -13.50 -21.93 23.55
CA ASP A 99 -12.17 -21.89 24.18
C ASP A 99 -11.06 -22.25 23.16
N ASN A 100 -11.29 -21.92 21.88
CA ASN A 100 -10.50 -22.46 20.79
C ASN A 100 -9.97 -21.29 19.95
N VAL A 101 -8.69 -20.98 20.14
CA VAL A 101 -7.83 -20.16 19.27
C VAL A 101 -7.63 -20.73 17.86
N ALA A 102 -8.54 -21.57 17.39
CA ALA A 102 -8.51 -22.13 16.05
C ALA A 102 -9.48 -21.33 15.18
N GLY A 103 -9.01 -20.91 14.01
CA GLY A 103 -9.88 -20.29 13.05
C GLY A 103 -10.94 -21.24 12.52
N ARG A 104 -11.97 -20.66 11.93
CA ARG A 104 -13.18 -21.36 11.55
C ARG A 104 -13.33 -21.41 10.06
N PRO A 105 -13.73 -22.56 9.49
CA PRO A 105 -14.05 -22.64 8.08
C PRO A 105 -15.28 -21.76 7.78
N CYS A 106 -15.22 -21.02 6.69
CA CYS A 106 -16.31 -20.22 6.19
C CYS A 106 -17.08 -20.98 5.11
N PHE A 107 -18.34 -20.61 4.92
CA PHE A 107 -19.21 -21.28 3.96
C PHE A 107 -19.69 -20.31 2.86
N PRO A 108 -19.71 -20.73 1.58
CA PRO A 108 -20.07 -19.86 0.45
C PRO A 108 -21.44 -19.19 0.56
N GLU A 109 -22.38 -19.77 1.31
CA GLU A 109 -23.70 -19.17 1.56
C GLU A 109 -23.67 -17.85 2.34
N TYR A 110 -22.55 -17.52 3.00
CA TYR A 110 -22.40 -16.26 3.76
C TYR A 110 -21.78 -15.12 2.95
N LYS A 111 -21.25 -15.41 1.75
CA LYS A 111 -20.71 -14.38 0.86
C LYS A 111 -21.79 -13.33 0.56
N ASN A 112 -21.51 -12.08 0.91
CA ASN A 112 -22.38 -10.92 0.70
C ASN A 112 -23.75 -11.02 1.40
N VAL A 113 -23.80 -11.81 2.48
CA VAL A 113 -24.94 -11.85 3.39
C VAL A 113 -24.55 -11.09 4.65
N GLY A 114 -25.41 -10.17 5.10
CA GLY A 114 -25.18 -9.48 6.36
C GLY A 114 -25.30 -10.42 7.58
N PRO A 115 -24.70 -10.06 8.73
CA PRO A 115 -23.92 -8.84 8.96
C PRO A 115 -22.53 -8.92 8.33
N THR A 116 -21.96 -7.77 7.97
CA THR A 116 -20.53 -7.64 7.68
C THR A 116 -19.81 -7.53 9.04
N PRO A 117 -18.98 -8.51 9.44
CA PRO A 117 -18.10 -8.35 10.58
C PRO A 117 -17.09 -7.25 10.23
N GLY A 118 -16.92 -6.28 11.10
CA GLY A 118 -16.01 -5.16 10.86
C GLY A 118 -16.22 -4.10 11.91
N ASP A 119 -15.26 -4.01 12.82
CA ASP A 119 -15.14 -2.88 13.74
C ASP A 119 -14.34 -1.74 13.07
N SER A 120 -14.34 -0.56 13.67
CA SER A 120 -13.72 0.68 13.14
C SER A 120 -12.19 0.71 13.19
N SER A 121 -11.51 -0.40 12.96
CA SER A 121 -10.06 -0.51 13.11
C SER A 121 -9.29 -0.31 11.81
N GLU A 122 -7.98 -0.13 11.97
CA GLU A 122 -7.01 -0.34 10.90
C GLU A 122 -7.11 -1.76 10.32
N ILE A 123 -6.91 -1.83 9.02
CA ILE A 123 -6.91 -3.03 8.19
C ILE A 123 -5.51 -3.16 7.64
N SER A 124 -4.98 -4.37 7.55
CA SER A 124 -3.76 -4.71 6.80
C SER A 124 -4.09 -5.84 5.84
N ILE A 125 -3.47 -5.83 4.67
CA ILE A 125 -3.69 -6.85 3.63
C ILE A 125 -2.33 -7.41 3.24
N GLU A 126 -2.22 -8.73 3.30
CA GLU A 126 -1.02 -9.47 2.96
C GLU A 126 -1.37 -10.66 2.07
N GLY A 127 -0.40 -11.19 1.34
CA GLY A 127 -0.59 -12.43 0.59
C GLY A 127 0.21 -12.47 -0.70
N ASN A 128 -0.16 -13.43 -1.54
CA ASN A 128 0.53 -13.70 -2.79
C ASN A 128 -0.35 -13.24 -3.96
N PHE A 129 0.07 -12.16 -4.62
CA PHE A 129 -0.64 -11.57 -5.75
C PHE A 129 0.15 -11.78 -7.05
N LEU A 130 -0.54 -11.75 -8.18
CA LEU A 130 0.06 -11.78 -9.52
C LEU A 130 1.08 -12.92 -9.73
N GLU A 131 2.37 -12.61 -9.78
CA GLU A 131 3.44 -13.59 -10.04
C GLU A 131 3.74 -14.49 -8.84
N ASP A 132 3.48 -14.02 -7.63
CA ASP A 132 3.61 -14.82 -6.39
C ASP A 132 2.43 -15.75 -6.16
N CYS A 133 1.32 -15.54 -6.88
CA CYS A 133 0.13 -16.40 -6.93
C CYS A 133 0.43 -17.68 -7.74
N GLU A 134 1.47 -18.41 -7.33
CA GLU A 134 1.85 -19.72 -7.86
C GLU A 134 1.84 -20.78 -6.74
N LYS A 135 1.22 -21.93 -7.02
CA LYS A 135 1.32 -23.10 -6.16
C LYS A 135 2.55 -23.92 -6.52
N LYS A 136 3.52 -23.97 -5.60
CA LYS A 136 4.78 -24.68 -5.78
C LYS A 136 4.60 -26.21 -5.72
N PRO A 137 5.51 -27.01 -6.33
CA PRO A 137 5.40 -28.47 -6.37
C PRO A 137 5.41 -29.17 -4.99
N ASP A 138 6.01 -28.53 -3.99
CA ASP A 138 6.02 -28.99 -2.59
C ASP A 138 4.70 -28.72 -1.85
N GLY A 139 3.75 -28.03 -2.50
CA GLY A 139 2.44 -27.70 -1.98
C GLY A 139 2.34 -26.30 -1.35
N THR A 140 3.44 -25.57 -1.25
CA THR A 140 3.50 -24.20 -0.70
C THR A 140 3.06 -23.14 -1.71
N GLY A 141 2.91 -21.90 -1.27
CA GLY A 141 2.46 -20.77 -2.09
C GLY A 141 0.95 -20.78 -2.32
N GLY A 142 0.52 -20.42 -3.52
CA GLY A 142 -0.89 -20.27 -3.89
C GLY A 142 -1.39 -18.83 -3.81
N CYS A 143 -2.63 -18.62 -4.24
CA CYS A 143 -3.23 -17.29 -4.39
C CYS A 143 -4.16 -17.02 -3.21
N TYR A 144 -3.59 -16.51 -2.13
CA TYR A 144 -4.32 -16.20 -0.92
C TYR A 144 -4.13 -14.74 -0.54
N ALA A 145 -5.20 -14.12 -0.03
CA ALA A 145 -5.14 -12.84 0.64
C ALA A 145 -5.52 -13.01 2.11
N TYR A 146 -4.84 -12.29 2.97
CA TYR A 146 -5.05 -12.26 4.41
C TYR A 146 -5.41 -10.83 4.77
N VAL A 147 -6.55 -10.64 5.43
CA VAL A 147 -7.07 -9.31 5.74
C VAL A 147 -7.30 -9.21 7.23
N SER A 148 -6.65 -8.27 7.93
CA SER A 148 -6.94 -8.03 9.34
C SER A 148 -8.21 -7.18 9.50
N SER A 149 -9.02 -7.49 10.51
CA SER A 149 -10.25 -6.78 10.83
C SER A 149 -10.48 -6.72 12.35
N TYR A 150 -9.78 -5.80 13.00
CA TYR A 150 -9.79 -5.53 14.43
C TYR A 150 -9.27 -6.66 15.31
N ASN A 151 -10.07 -7.67 15.66
CA ASN A 151 -9.64 -8.76 16.56
C ASN A 151 -9.56 -10.12 15.85
N GLN A 152 -9.61 -10.10 14.52
CA GLN A 152 -9.62 -11.28 13.68
C GLN A 152 -8.86 -10.98 12.38
N PHE A 153 -8.52 -12.03 11.65
CA PHE A 153 -8.14 -11.90 10.26
C PHE A 153 -8.83 -12.97 9.41
N GLU A 154 -9.09 -12.60 8.16
CA GLU A 154 -9.74 -13.41 7.14
C GLU A 154 -8.71 -14.01 6.19
N ILE A 155 -8.86 -15.28 5.82
CA ILE A 155 -8.08 -15.93 4.77
C ILE A 155 -8.98 -16.12 3.55
N LEU A 156 -8.64 -15.47 2.43
CA LEU A 156 -9.38 -15.54 1.18
C LEU A 156 -8.60 -16.31 0.11
N ASP A 157 -9.27 -17.18 -0.63
CA ASP A 157 -8.81 -17.69 -1.92
C ASP A 157 -9.13 -16.66 -3.01
N ILE A 158 -8.07 -16.16 -3.64
CA ILE A 158 -8.12 -15.16 -4.72
C ILE A 158 -7.64 -15.73 -6.06
N SER A 159 -7.53 -17.06 -6.18
CA SER A 159 -7.10 -17.73 -7.42
C SER A 159 -8.05 -17.48 -8.61
N GLU A 160 -9.32 -17.18 -8.32
CA GLU A 160 -10.31 -16.72 -9.29
C GLU A 160 -10.76 -15.29 -8.92
N PRO A 161 -10.17 -14.22 -9.47
CA PRO A 161 -10.45 -12.83 -9.04
C PRO A 161 -11.91 -12.39 -9.20
N ASN A 162 -12.68 -13.05 -10.08
CA ASN A 162 -14.11 -12.81 -10.26
C ASN A 162 -15.00 -13.72 -9.37
N ASN A 163 -14.38 -14.47 -8.46
CA ASN A 163 -15.02 -15.36 -7.51
C ASN A 163 -14.11 -15.55 -6.27
N ILE A 164 -13.90 -14.49 -5.52
CA ILE A 164 -13.17 -14.50 -4.25
C ILE A 164 -13.96 -15.34 -3.24
N VAL A 165 -13.28 -16.26 -2.57
CA VAL A 165 -13.88 -17.16 -1.57
C VAL A 165 -13.19 -16.96 -0.23
N LEU A 166 -13.92 -16.53 0.79
CA LEU A 166 -13.44 -16.55 2.16
C LEU A 166 -13.35 -18.02 2.64
N LEU A 167 -12.16 -18.46 3.03
CA LEU A 167 -11.87 -19.83 3.46
C LEU A 167 -12.04 -20.02 4.96
N SER A 168 -11.47 -19.11 5.74
CA SER A 168 -11.57 -19.14 7.19
C SER A 168 -11.38 -17.76 7.82
N THR A 169 -11.78 -17.64 9.09
CA THR A 169 -11.48 -16.49 9.94
C THR A 169 -10.77 -16.98 11.20
N TYR A 170 -9.61 -16.40 11.52
CA TYR A 170 -8.94 -16.56 12.81
C TYR A 170 -9.35 -15.46 13.77
N TYR A 171 -9.60 -15.79 15.03
CA TYR A 171 -9.96 -14.83 16.08
C TYR A 171 -8.86 -14.80 17.13
N ALA A 172 -8.33 -13.61 17.44
CA ALA A 172 -7.43 -13.45 18.56
C ALA A 172 -8.17 -13.45 19.91
N GLU A 173 -7.48 -13.93 20.95
CA GLU A 173 -7.97 -13.89 22.33
C GLU A 173 -7.90 -12.50 22.94
N ILE A 174 -7.03 -11.65 22.39
CA ILE A 174 -6.59 -10.37 22.95
C ILE A 174 -6.89 -9.21 21.99
N GLY A 175 -6.55 -7.99 22.40
CA GLY A 175 -6.88 -6.72 21.74
C GLY A 175 -6.50 -6.58 20.25
N ARG A 176 -6.75 -5.38 19.72
CA ARG A 176 -6.65 -5.01 18.30
C ARG A 176 -5.39 -5.55 17.60
N MET A 177 -5.59 -6.34 16.55
CA MET A 177 -4.62 -6.61 15.48
C MET A 177 -4.42 -5.32 14.68
N ILE A 178 -3.22 -4.78 14.72
CA ILE A 178 -2.87 -3.57 13.99
C ILE A 178 -2.33 -3.90 12.61
N ASP A 179 -1.54 -4.96 12.53
CA ASP A 179 -0.81 -5.36 11.34
C ASP A 179 -0.60 -6.88 11.35
N ILE A 180 -0.55 -7.47 10.15
CA ILE A 180 -0.17 -8.87 9.96
C ILE A 180 0.94 -8.96 8.92
N LYS A 181 1.76 -10.01 9.01
CA LYS A 181 2.72 -10.39 7.96
C LYS A 181 2.61 -11.85 7.61
N VAL A 182 2.66 -12.16 6.33
CA VAL A 182 2.49 -13.52 5.81
C VAL A 182 3.77 -13.96 5.13
N THR A 183 4.21 -15.19 5.38
CA THR A 183 5.39 -15.73 4.71
C THR A 183 5.09 -16.08 3.25
N PRO A 184 6.03 -15.92 2.29
CA PRO A 184 5.79 -16.19 0.86
C PRO A 184 5.36 -17.64 0.52
N ASP A 185 5.60 -18.59 1.43
CA ASP A 185 5.16 -19.97 1.30
C ASP A 185 3.68 -20.18 1.73
N ASN A 186 3.02 -19.12 2.20
CA ASN A 186 1.67 -19.07 2.75
C ASN A 186 1.43 -20.01 3.94
N ASN A 187 2.46 -20.36 4.72
CA ASN A 187 2.29 -21.27 5.87
C ASN A 187 2.17 -20.55 7.20
N TRP A 188 2.61 -19.30 7.30
CA TRP A 188 2.70 -18.59 8.57
C TRP A 188 2.11 -17.18 8.47
N VAL A 189 1.40 -16.78 9.52
CA VAL A 189 0.96 -15.40 9.73
C VAL A 189 1.50 -14.93 11.08
N LEU A 190 2.19 -13.80 11.08
CA LEU A 190 2.55 -13.09 12.29
C LEU A 190 1.52 -12.00 12.51
N VAL A 191 0.97 -11.94 13.71
CA VAL A 191 -0.04 -10.96 14.09
C VAL A 191 0.57 -10.03 15.13
N ASN A 192 0.52 -8.74 14.85
CA ASN A 192 0.92 -7.71 15.78
C ASN A 192 -0.31 -7.10 16.46
N HIS A 193 -0.25 -7.00 17.79
CA HIS A 193 -1.31 -6.43 18.60
C HIS A 193 -0.91 -5.04 19.12
N GLU A 194 -1.78 -4.06 18.93
CA GLU A 194 -1.60 -2.71 19.48
C GLU A 194 -2.36 -2.56 20.81
N LEU A 195 -1.87 -1.64 21.66
CA LEU A 195 -2.60 -1.16 22.83
C LEU A 195 -3.95 -0.56 22.41
N THR A 196 -5.05 -1.23 22.74
CA THR A 196 -6.39 -0.65 22.57
C THR A 196 -6.58 0.53 23.52
N ASN A 197 -6.88 1.71 22.98
CA ASN A 197 -7.35 2.83 23.79
C ASN A 197 -8.79 2.53 24.22
N SER A 198 -8.98 2.19 25.50
CA SER A 198 -10.28 1.78 26.07
C SER A 198 -11.41 2.80 25.90
N ASP A 199 -11.09 4.06 25.59
CA ASP A 199 -12.07 5.13 25.38
C ASP A 199 -12.64 5.18 23.94
N LEU A 200 -11.96 4.57 22.96
CA LEU A 200 -12.39 4.53 21.54
C LEU A 200 -12.79 3.13 21.09
N ASP A 201 -12.17 2.08 21.65
CA ASP A 201 -12.29 0.72 21.15
C ASP A 201 -12.64 -0.28 22.28
N PRO A 202 -13.78 -1.00 22.19
CA PRO A 202 -14.21 -1.93 23.22
C PRO A 202 -13.31 -3.18 23.26
N ILE A 203 -12.80 -3.51 24.46
CA ILE A 203 -11.98 -4.71 24.70
C ILE A 203 -12.86 -5.96 24.51
N PRO A 204 -12.48 -6.94 23.66
CA PRO A 204 -13.33 -8.10 23.35
C PRO A 204 -13.76 -8.96 24.53
N GLN A 205 -13.03 -8.92 25.67
CA GLN A 205 -13.31 -9.74 26.86
C GLN A 205 -13.56 -8.96 28.17
N ASP A 206 -13.69 -7.62 28.14
CA ASP A 206 -14.03 -6.78 29.31
C ASP A 206 -13.10 -6.99 30.54
N ASP A 207 -11.86 -7.46 30.30
CA ASP A 207 -10.79 -7.63 31.28
C ASP A 207 -9.67 -6.61 31.01
N ASP A 208 -9.60 -5.60 31.88
CA ASP A 208 -8.58 -4.53 31.88
C ASP A 208 -7.11 -5.05 31.93
N ALA A 209 -6.88 -6.35 32.15
CA ALA A 209 -5.55 -6.96 32.19
C ALA A 209 -4.98 -7.34 30.81
N ASN A 210 -5.76 -7.25 29.71
CA ASN A 210 -5.41 -7.90 28.44
C ASN A 210 -5.34 -6.92 27.25
N SER A 211 -4.48 -5.91 27.37
CA SER A 211 -4.51 -4.71 26.51
C SER A 211 -3.83 -4.84 25.15
N GLY A 212 -3.37 -6.03 24.71
CA GLY A 212 -2.63 -6.23 23.45
C GLY A 212 -1.22 -5.61 23.40
N ALA A 213 -0.92 -4.67 24.29
CA ALA A 213 0.21 -3.76 24.28
C ALA A 213 1.62 -4.35 24.32
N ASN A 214 1.79 -5.67 24.38
CA ASN A 214 3.09 -6.34 24.48
C ASN A 214 3.00 -7.77 23.93
N ARG A 215 2.35 -7.96 22.77
CA ARG A 215 2.14 -9.30 22.24
C ARG A 215 2.22 -9.37 20.72
N LEU A 216 2.97 -10.37 20.25
CA LEU A 216 3.00 -10.83 18.88
C LEU A 216 2.56 -12.30 18.87
N ASP A 217 1.68 -12.67 17.94
CA ASP A 217 1.20 -14.04 17.78
C ASP A 217 1.75 -14.65 16.48
N VAL A 218 2.05 -15.95 16.52
CA VAL A 218 2.41 -16.74 15.33
C VAL A 218 1.33 -17.77 15.07
N ILE A 219 0.77 -17.71 13.88
CA ILE A 219 -0.34 -18.54 13.45
C ILE A 219 0.15 -19.44 12.32
N ASP A 220 0.01 -20.75 12.51
CA ASP A 220 0.16 -21.74 11.44
C ASP A 220 -1.12 -21.72 10.59
N VAL A 221 -0.95 -21.41 9.31
CA VAL A 221 -2.02 -21.35 8.32
C VAL A 221 -1.78 -22.31 7.16
N SER A 222 -0.90 -23.31 7.34
CA SER A 222 -0.66 -24.36 6.35
C SER A 222 -1.96 -25.06 5.93
N ASP A 223 -2.87 -25.30 6.89
CA ASP A 223 -4.29 -25.55 6.63
C ASP A 223 -5.09 -24.23 6.64
N LYS A 224 -5.41 -23.72 5.43
CA LYS A 224 -6.16 -22.48 5.23
C LYS A 224 -7.59 -22.52 5.79
N MET A 225 -8.13 -23.70 6.10
CA MET A 225 -9.48 -23.87 6.65
C MET A 225 -9.50 -23.91 8.18
N GLY A 226 -8.33 -23.99 8.82
CA GLY A 226 -8.19 -24.15 10.26
C GLY A 226 -6.88 -23.55 10.75
N PRO A 227 -6.71 -22.21 10.69
CA PRO A 227 -5.51 -21.56 11.18
C PRO A 227 -5.40 -21.71 12.70
N ILE A 228 -4.19 -21.94 13.22
CA ILE A 228 -3.96 -22.26 14.63
C ILE A 228 -2.84 -21.38 15.18
N LYS A 229 -3.10 -20.70 16.30
CA LYS A 229 -2.01 -20.04 17.06
C LYS A 229 -1.07 -21.11 17.62
N VAL A 230 0.21 -21.01 17.27
CA VAL A 230 1.24 -21.98 17.71
C VAL A 230 2.27 -21.38 18.65
N ALA A 231 2.46 -20.06 18.61
CA ALA A 231 3.37 -19.36 19.51
C ALA A 231 2.85 -17.95 19.81
N GLU A 232 3.32 -17.40 20.93
CA GLU A 232 3.14 -16.01 21.31
C GLU A 232 4.46 -15.48 21.88
N TRP A 233 4.75 -14.21 21.64
CA TRP A 233 5.86 -13.51 22.25
C TRP A 233 5.32 -12.47 23.21
N ASN A 234 5.51 -12.74 24.49
CA ASN A 234 5.15 -11.84 25.57
C ASN A 234 6.33 -10.90 25.86
N ASN A 235 6.05 -9.61 26.07
CA ASN A 235 7.03 -8.57 26.41
C ASN A 235 7.99 -8.11 25.27
N PRO A 236 7.55 -7.88 24.03
CA PRO A 236 8.16 -6.84 23.20
C PRO A 236 8.03 -5.49 23.92
N PRO A 237 8.93 -4.50 23.72
CA PRO A 237 9.01 -3.31 24.59
C PRO A 237 7.79 -2.38 24.57
N ALA A 238 6.93 -2.59 23.58
CA ALA A 238 5.67 -1.93 23.30
C ALA A 238 5.10 -2.69 22.10
N GLY A 239 3.80 -2.99 22.06
CA GLY A 239 3.15 -3.47 20.83
C GLY A 239 3.61 -2.58 19.68
N PHE A 240 4.27 -3.17 18.69
CA PHE A 240 4.82 -2.40 17.59
C PHE A 240 3.66 -1.76 16.83
N HIS A 241 3.90 -0.68 16.09
CA HIS A 241 2.86 -0.18 15.18
C HIS A 241 2.79 -1.03 13.90
N ASN A 242 3.93 -1.55 13.48
CA ASN A 242 4.11 -2.44 12.34
C ASN A 242 5.26 -3.42 12.63
N GLN A 243 5.29 -4.52 11.90
CA GLN A 243 6.44 -5.40 11.86
C GLN A 243 6.70 -5.84 10.43
N ASP A 244 7.95 -6.15 10.11
CA ASP A 244 8.27 -6.91 8.90
C ASP A 244 9.21 -8.07 9.23
N LEU A 245 9.43 -8.97 8.28
CA LEU A 245 10.27 -10.14 8.44
C LEU A 245 11.15 -10.41 7.23
N HIS A 246 12.26 -11.09 7.48
CA HIS A 246 13.10 -11.62 6.42
C HIS A 246 13.64 -13.00 6.80
N ILE A 247 13.62 -13.92 5.83
CA ILE A 247 14.26 -15.23 5.95
C ILE A 247 15.57 -15.18 5.16
N ASP A 248 16.69 -15.11 5.88
CA ASP A 248 18.03 -15.04 5.32
C ASP A 248 18.69 -16.43 5.29
N CYS A 249 18.83 -16.99 4.09
CA CYS A 249 19.51 -18.27 3.87
C CYS A 249 21.00 -18.13 3.54
N ASP A 250 21.49 -16.90 3.39
CA ASP A 250 22.85 -16.59 2.91
C ASP A 250 23.69 -15.85 3.97
N TRP A 251 23.28 -15.85 5.25
CA TRP A 251 24.04 -15.26 6.35
C TRP A 251 25.38 -15.98 6.60
N GLU A 252 26.43 -15.58 5.87
CA GLU A 252 27.76 -16.23 5.91
C GLU A 252 28.43 -16.17 7.29
N ASP A 253 28.17 -15.09 8.04
CA ASP A 253 28.75 -14.83 9.36
C ASP A 253 27.86 -15.30 10.53
N ALA A 254 26.88 -16.16 10.27
CA ALA A 254 26.00 -16.71 11.31
C ALA A 254 26.84 -17.33 12.47
N PRO A 255 26.51 -17.01 13.74
CA PRO A 255 27.23 -17.53 14.89
C PRO A 255 27.24 -19.07 14.87
N PRO A 256 28.33 -19.76 15.28
CA PRO A 256 28.41 -21.23 15.19
C PRO A 256 27.29 -22.01 15.90
N ILE A 257 26.59 -21.39 16.85
CA ILE A 257 25.45 -21.99 17.54
C ILE A 257 24.17 -22.00 16.69
N TYR A 258 24.07 -21.09 15.72
CA TYR A 258 22.94 -20.94 14.78
C TYR A 258 23.30 -21.39 13.37
N ALA A 259 24.58 -21.50 13.00
CA ALA A 259 25.06 -21.95 11.68
C ALA A 259 24.62 -23.38 11.25
N GLN A 260 23.88 -24.09 12.09
CA GLN A 260 23.23 -25.36 11.76
C GLN A 260 21.85 -25.17 11.11
N GLU A 261 21.29 -23.96 11.22
CA GLU A 261 20.06 -23.54 10.57
C GLU A 261 20.37 -23.25 9.09
N GLU A 262 19.56 -23.78 8.16
CA GLU A 262 19.76 -23.53 6.72
C GLU A 262 19.33 -22.11 6.35
N CYS A 263 18.37 -21.54 7.07
CA CYS A 263 17.91 -20.17 6.92
C CYS A 263 17.58 -19.58 8.29
N HIS A 264 17.69 -18.27 8.39
CA HIS A 264 17.65 -17.49 9.63
C HIS A 264 16.51 -16.48 9.55
N LEU A 265 15.64 -16.46 10.56
CA LEU A 265 14.49 -15.56 10.59
C LEU A 265 14.83 -14.30 11.38
N PHE A 266 14.73 -13.15 10.71
CA PHE A 266 14.80 -11.83 11.29
C PHE A 266 13.43 -11.14 11.27
N LEU A 267 13.16 -10.36 12.31
CA LEU A 267 11.97 -9.52 12.43
C LEU A 267 12.38 -8.06 12.65
N TYR A 268 11.60 -7.14 12.10
CA TYR A 268 11.86 -5.71 12.11
C TYR A 268 10.64 -4.98 12.69
N GLY A 269 10.63 -4.79 14.01
CA GLY A 269 9.52 -4.13 14.71
C GLY A 269 9.62 -2.60 14.66
N ALA A 270 8.51 -1.93 14.37
CA ALA A 270 8.41 -0.47 14.38
C ALA A 270 7.91 0.03 15.74
N ASP A 271 8.80 0.58 16.59
CA ASP A 271 8.44 1.09 17.92
C ASP A 271 8.01 2.57 17.85
N PRO A 272 6.70 2.88 18.02
CA PRO A 272 6.17 4.22 17.80
C PRO A 272 6.51 5.21 18.93
N TYR A 273 7.04 4.80 20.08
CA TYR A 273 7.07 5.67 21.26
C TYR A 273 7.96 6.92 21.10
N PRO A 274 7.39 8.15 21.12
CA PRO A 274 7.99 9.34 20.50
C PRO A 274 9.03 10.11 21.33
N GLU A 275 9.73 9.51 22.29
CA GLU A 275 10.59 10.28 23.21
C GLU A 275 12.06 9.83 23.25
N MET A 276 12.95 10.71 22.78
CA MET A 276 14.42 10.62 22.83
C MET A 276 15.04 10.59 24.24
N VAL A 277 14.26 10.63 25.32
CA VAL A 277 14.78 10.64 26.68
C VAL A 277 13.99 9.68 27.55
N GLU A 278 14.63 8.59 27.89
CA GLU A 278 14.18 7.64 28.89
C GLU A 278 14.11 8.31 30.27
N GLY A 279 12.96 8.18 30.93
CA GLY A 279 12.87 8.31 32.37
C GLY A 279 13.53 7.09 33.02
N ASP A 280 14.69 7.30 33.63
CA ASP A 280 15.30 6.51 34.71
C ASP A 280 15.58 4.99 34.52
N SER A 281 15.36 4.33 33.38
CA SER A 281 15.69 2.89 33.25
C SER A 281 16.93 2.48 32.45
N GLY A 282 17.51 3.28 31.54
CA GLY A 282 18.71 2.93 30.77
C GLY A 282 18.67 1.59 30.00
N VAL A 283 17.50 1.04 29.67
CA VAL A 283 17.32 -0.39 29.28
C VAL A 283 16.53 -0.58 27.97
N PHE A 284 15.89 0.45 27.41
CA PHE A 284 15.04 0.28 26.21
C PHE A 284 15.43 1.20 25.05
N TYR A 285 16.04 0.59 24.03
CA TYR A 285 16.16 1.13 22.68
C TYR A 285 14.77 1.43 22.08
N LYS A 286 14.62 2.57 21.39
CA LYS A 286 13.38 3.01 20.70
C LYS A 286 13.64 3.20 19.21
N GLY A 287 12.60 3.12 18.37
CA GLY A 287 12.70 3.12 16.91
C GLY A 287 12.64 1.72 16.32
N THR A 288 13.30 1.49 15.18
CA THR A 288 13.32 0.17 14.54
C THR A 288 14.08 -0.81 15.42
N GLN A 289 13.42 -1.89 15.83
CA GLN A 289 14.03 -2.96 16.60
C GLN A 289 14.21 -4.20 15.73
N VAL A 290 15.42 -4.72 15.68
CA VAL A 290 15.74 -5.93 14.91
C VAL A 290 15.84 -7.12 15.84
N PHE A 291 15.11 -8.18 15.53
CA PHE A 291 15.10 -9.42 16.30
C PHE A 291 15.53 -10.60 15.46
N TYR A 292 16.18 -11.56 16.12
CA TYR A 292 16.48 -12.86 15.57
C TYR A 292 15.63 -13.92 16.26
N VAL A 293 15.12 -14.86 15.47
CA VAL A 293 14.38 -16.02 15.94
C VAL A 293 15.23 -17.28 15.77
N PRO A 294 15.81 -17.81 16.85
CA PRO A 294 16.51 -19.09 16.83
C PRO A 294 15.59 -20.22 16.36
N LEU A 295 16.09 -21.06 15.44
CA LEU A 295 15.43 -22.24 14.87
C LEU A 295 14.20 -21.93 13.99
N GLY A 296 13.92 -20.65 13.69
CA GLY A 296 12.86 -20.19 12.80
C GLY A 296 11.44 -20.68 13.16
N PHE A 297 10.51 -20.59 12.19
CA PHE A 297 9.10 -20.95 12.36
C PHE A 297 8.87 -22.43 12.68
N GLU A 298 9.72 -23.30 12.14
CA GLU A 298 9.63 -24.75 12.32
C GLU A 298 9.79 -25.17 13.79
N SER A 299 10.44 -24.35 14.62
CA SER A 299 10.56 -24.60 16.05
C SER A 299 9.24 -24.56 16.83
N TRP A 300 8.18 -24.03 16.21
CA TRP A 300 6.86 -23.82 16.82
C TRP A 300 5.78 -24.79 16.36
N ARG A 301 6.09 -25.72 15.44
CA ARG A 301 5.06 -26.60 14.92
C ARG A 301 4.48 -27.52 16.02
N PRO A 302 3.14 -27.61 16.12
CA PRO A 302 2.47 -28.34 17.18
C PRO A 302 2.66 -29.87 17.07
N ASP A 303 3.04 -30.40 15.90
CA ASP A 303 3.24 -31.84 15.68
C ASP A 303 4.63 -32.36 16.08
N ILE A 304 5.54 -31.48 16.53
CA ILE A 304 6.94 -31.84 16.82
C ILE A 304 7.09 -32.54 18.17
N ASN A 305 6.45 -32.06 19.25
CA ASN A 305 6.19 -32.85 20.48
C ASN A 305 5.28 -32.10 21.49
N ASP A 306 4.54 -32.85 22.31
CA ASP A 306 3.64 -32.33 23.37
C ASP A 306 4.37 -31.68 24.57
N GLU A 307 5.67 -31.95 24.78
CA GLU A 307 6.46 -31.38 25.89
C GLU A 307 6.97 -29.95 25.59
N ASP A 308 7.08 -29.58 24.32
CA ASP A 308 7.57 -28.30 23.80
C ASP A 308 6.42 -27.35 23.40
N GLN A 309 5.18 -27.84 23.31
CA GLN A 309 3.96 -27.09 22.97
C GLN A 309 3.58 -25.94 23.93
N ASN A 310 4.44 -25.56 24.89
CA ASN A 310 4.20 -24.47 25.84
C ASN A 310 5.49 -23.85 26.41
N THR A 311 6.62 -24.01 25.72
CA THR A 311 7.85 -23.30 26.12
C THR A 311 7.93 -21.97 25.36
N SER A 312 8.01 -20.84 26.08
CA SER A 312 8.41 -19.55 25.49
C SER A 312 9.72 -19.76 24.73
N ARG A 313 9.66 -19.67 23.40
CA ARG A 313 10.85 -19.72 22.54
C ARG A 313 11.40 -18.30 22.46
N GLU A 314 12.69 -18.19 22.69
CA GLU A 314 13.36 -16.91 22.88
C GLU A 314 13.42 -16.15 21.56
N ILE A 315 12.92 -14.91 21.55
CA ILE A 315 13.28 -13.93 20.53
C ILE A 315 14.38 -13.05 21.11
N ILE A 316 15.47 -12.92 20.35
CA ILE A 316 16.65 -12.20 20.79
C ILE A 316 16.71 -10.88 20.03
N ARG A 317 16.78 -9.75 20.74
CA ARG A 317 17.09 -8.47 20.08
C ARG A 317 18.50 -8.52 19.52
N TRP A 318 18.61 -8.34 18.21
CA TRP A 318 19.85 -8.44 17.46
C TRP A 318 20.46 -7.08 17.10
N GLY A 319 19.62 -6.05 16.96
CA GLY A 319 20.02 -4.72 16.55
C GLY A 319 18.94 -3.67 16.74
N GLY A 320 19.24 -2.45 16.33
CA GLY A 320 18.27 -1.36 16.29
C GLY A 320 18.73 -0.20 15.42
N TYR A 321 17.76 0.54 14.86
CA TYR A 321 17.99 1.82 14.19
C TYR A 321 17.04 2.93 14.66
N SER A 322 17.60 4.13 14.82
CA SER A 322 16.89 5.37 15.16
C SER A 322 17.61 6.55 14.52
N PRO A 323 16.90 7.47 13.84
CA PRO A 323 17.54 8.60 13.18
C PRO A 323 18.25 9.51 14.17
N GLU A 324 19.46 9.94 13.80
CA GLU A 324 20.20 10.93 14.59
C GLU A 324 19.43 12.27 14.63
N PRO A 325 19.27 12.92 15.80
CA PRO A 325 18.39 14.09 15.95
C PRO A 325 18.73 15.26 15.01
N GLU A 326 19.99 15.45 14.68
CA GLU A 326 20.45 16.47 13.72
C GLU A 326 19.98 16.22 12.28
N THR A 327 19.62 14.98 11.94
CA THR A 327 19.19 14.59 10.58
C THR A 327 17.68 14.65 10.38
N THR A 328 16.91 15.01 11.40
CA THR A 328 15.43 14.98 11.37
C THR A 328 14.79 16.30 10.95
N CYS A 329 15.60 17.32 10.64
CA CYS A 329 15.16 18.71 10.53
C CYS A 329 14.38 19.23 11.77
N GLY A 330 14.61 18.65 12.96
CA GLY A 330 13.85 19.01 14.17
C GLY A 330 12.44 18.40 14.22
N GLY A 331 12.14 17.45 13.34
CA GLY A 331 10.92 16.67 13.33
C GLY A 331 10.82 15.66 14.46
N SER A 332 9.60 15.21 14.74
CA SER A 332 9.31 14.10 15.65
C SER A 332 9.92 12.76 15.16
N LEU A 333 10.31 11.94 16.13
CA LEU A 333 10.79 10.57 15.92
C LEU A 333 9.69 9.60 16.35
N PHE A 334 8.84 9.25 15.41
CA PHE A 334 7.82 8.22 15.58
C PHE A 334 8.04 7.21 14.47
N ASN A 335 8.50 6.00 14.81
CA ASN A 335 8.67 4.93 13.85
C ASN A 335 7.33 4.27 13.62
N HIS A 336 6.74 4.54 12.46
CA HIS A 336 5.42 4.06 12.14
C HIS A 336 5.46 2.68 11.47
N ASP A 337 6.30 2.55 10.45
CA ASP A 337 6.30 1.40 9.55
C ASP A 337 7.72 1.07 9.08
N ASN A 338 8.00 -0.22 8.90
CA ASN A 338 9.23 -0.75 8.36
C ASN A 338 8.88 -1.68 7.20
N VAL A 339 9.46 -1.45 6.03
CA VAL A 339 9.33 -2.37 4.89
C VAL A 339 10.70 -2.90 4.49
N PHE A 340 10.87 -4.21 4.59
CA PHE A 340 12.03 -4.94 4.13
C PHE A 340 11.93 -5.18 2.62
N HIS A 341 13.02 -4.89 1.91
CA HIS A 341 13.08 -5.11 0.47
C HIS A 341 14.52 -5.36 -0.01
N ILE A 342 14.69 -6.31 -0.94
CA ILE A 342 15.97 -6.57 -1.60
C ILE A 342 16.09 -5.66 -2.81
N HIS A 343 16.93 -4.63 -2.72
CA HIS A 343 17.05 -3.63 -3.77
C HIS A 343 17.48 -4.27 -5.11
N PRO A 344 16.71 -4.13 -6.21
CA PRO A 344 16.89 -4.94 -7.43
C PRO A 344 18.21 -4.68 -8.17
N ILE A 345 18.80 -3.48 -8.00
CA ILE A 345 20.10 -3.15 -8.62
C ILE A 345 21.29 -3.54 -7.73
N THR A 346 21.30 -3.14 -6.45
CA THR A 346 22.46 -3.32 -5.57
C THR A 346 22.50 -4.71 -4.93
N GLY A 347 21.35 -5.40 -4.86
CA GLY A 347 21.20 -6.66 -4.13
C GLY A 347 21.29 -6.52 -2.61
N GLN A 348 21.29 -5.30 -2.09
CA GLN A 348 21.29 -5.05 -0.64
C GLN A 348 19.90 -5.36 -0.07
N ALA A 349 19.89 -5.98 1.10
CA ALA A 349 18.72 -6.06 1.96
C ALA A 349 18.56 -4.72 2.70
N LEU A 350 17.53 -3.96 2.32
CA LEU A 350 17.28 -2.62 2.84
C LEU A 350 15.96 -2.59 3.61
N LEU A 351 15.95 -1.82 4.71
CA LEU A 351 14.72 -1.38 5.36
C LEU A 351 14.36 0.02 4.86
N TYR A 352 13.18 0.16 4.29
CA TYR A 352 12.52 1.42 3.97
C TYR A 352 11.61 1.77 5.15
N ILE A 353 12.07 2.71 5.96
CA ILE A 353 11.48 2.99 7.25
C ILE A 353 10.74 4.33 7.21
N SER A 354 9.49 4.30 7.63
CA SER A 354 8.62 5.46 7.79
C SER A 354 8.76 6.00 9.20
N TYR A 355 9.52 7.08 9.31
CA TYR A 355 9.46 7.94 10.48
C TYR A 355 8.63 9.17 10.15
N TRP A 356 7.71 9.55 11.04
CA TRP A 356 6.80 10.68 10.84
C TRP A 356 7.47 11.93 10.23
N ASP A 357 8.01 12.82 11.06
CA ASP A 357 8.69 14.02 10.53
C ASP A 357 10.18 13.76 10.28
N ALA A 358 10.72 12.63 10.73
CA ALA A 358 12.07 12.23 10.35
C ALA A 358 12.13 11.74 8.89
N GLY A 359 10.99 11.53 8.23
CA GLY A 359 10.89 11.15 6.83
C GLY A 359 11.27 9.71 6.55
N LEU A 360 11.43 9.41 5.26
CA LEU A 360 11.90 8.11 4.79
C LEU A 360 13.36 7.91 5.19
N ARG A 361 13.66 6.75 5.80
CA ARG A 361 15.02 6.28 6.08
C ARG A 361 15.27 4.97 5.36
N ILE A 362 16.43 4.83 4.74
CA ILE A 362 16.85 3.64 4.03
C ILE A 362 18.08 3.09 4.75
N VAL A 363 17.95 1.92 5.35
CA VAL A 363 18.97 1.34 6.23
C VAL A 363 19.39 -0.04 5.72
N ASP A 364 20.70 -0.29 5.61
CA ASP A 364 21.24 -1.57 5.14
C ASP A 364 21.33 -2.59 6.29
N VAL A 365 20.58 -3.68 6.14
CA VAL A 365 20.52 -4.81 7.07
C VAL A 365 21.13 -6.10 6.48
N SER A 366 21.79 -6.02 5.32
CA SER A 366 22.32 -7.19 4.58
C SER A 366 23.34 -8.02 5.34
N ASN A 367 24.01 -7.44 6.34
CA ASN A 367 25.10 -8.10 7.06
C ASN A 367 24.87 -8.07 8.57
N PRO A 368 24.00 -8.94 9.12
CA PRO A 368 23.80 -9.04 10.56
C PRO A 368 25.10 -9.45 11.28
N PRO A 369 25.45 -8.82 12.41
CA PRO A 369 26.70 -9.11 13.10
C PRO A 369 26.65 -10.49 13.79
N PRO A 370 27.79 -11.20 13.93
CA PRO A 370 27.86 -12.48 14.64
C PRO A 370 27.66 -12.36 16.17
N ILE A 371 27.62 -11.14 16.70
CA ILE A 371 27.33 -10.87 18.10
C ILE A 371 26.17 -9.88 18.13
N PRO A 372 25.08 -10.17 18.86
CA PRO A 372 23.95 -9.26 18.98
C PRO A 372 24.38 -7.87 19.46
N ASP A 373 23.75 -6.84 18.92
CA ASP A 373 23.83 -5.45 19.37
C ASP A 373 22.47 -5.01 19.94
N PRO A 374 22.05 -5.55 21.11
CA PRO A 374 20.71 -5.32 21.66
C PRO A 374 20.46 -3.86 22.10
N GLU A 375 21.49 -3.04 22.15
CA GLU A 375 21.40 -1.61 22.45
C GLU A 375 21.39 -0.76 21.17
N GLY A 376 21.46 -1.38 19.98
CA GLY A 376 21.43 -0.69 18.69
C GLY A 376 22.49 0.41 18.57
N ILE A 377 23.70 0.17 19.13
CA ILE A 377 24.76 1.20 19.16
C ILE A 377 25.42 1.36 17.80
N SER A 378 25.50 0.26 17.04
CA SER A 378 26.26 0.17 15.79
C SER A 378 25.47 -0.50 14.67
N TRP A 379 24.73 -1.58 14.95
CA TRP A 379 24.00 -2.28 13.89
C TRP A 379 22.47 -2.26 14.08
N PRO A 380 21.71 -1.91 13.03
CA PRO A 380 22.14 -1.25 11.78
C PRO A 380 22.27 0.29 11.93
N GLN A 381 22.41 0.82 13.16
CA GLN A 381 22.55 2.27 13.44
C GLN A 381 23.56 3.01 12.53
N ASP A 382 24.75 2.43 12.30
CA ASP A 382 25.81 3.04 11.47
C ASP A 382 25.63 2.79 9.95
N ASN A 383 24.55 2.08 9.57
CA ASN A 383 24.30 1.60 8.20
C ASN A 383 23.14 2.34 7.50
N GLU A 384 22.81 3.56 7.92
CA GLU A 384 21.89 4.41 7.13
C GLU A 384 22.52 4.70 5.77
N VAL A 385 21.86 4.23 4.70
CA VAL A 385 22.32 4.37 3.32
C VAL A 385 21.89 5.72 2.76
N GLY A 386 20.64 6.10 3.00
CA GLY A 386 20.07 7.33 2.50
C GLY A 386 18.76 7.67 3.19
N ARG A 387 18.28 8.88 2.93
CA ARG A 387 17.07 9.42 3.54
C ARG A 387 16.39 10.44 2.65
N TRP A 388 15.08 10.56 2.77
CA TRP A 388 14.32 11.62 2.13
C TRP A 388 13.34 12.27 3.11
N LEU A 389 13.34 13.60 3.13
CA LEU A 389 12.38 14.43 3.83
C LEU A 389 12.20 15.73 3.05
N GLY A 390 11.15 16.50 3.34
CA GLY A 390 10.86 17.73 2.58
C GLY A 390 11.93 18.82 2.72
N CYS A 391 12.71 18.78 3.79
CA CYS A 391 13.77 19.74 4.11
C CYS A 391 15.18 19.15 3.94
N PRO A 392 16.21 19.99 3.73
CA PRO A 392 17.58 19.50 3.69
C PRO A 392 18.06 19.02 5.08
N SER A 393 18.58 17.80 5.12
CA SER A 393 19.12 17.15 6.33
C SER A 393 20.54 16.60 6.17
N GLU A 394 21.10 16.68 4.96
CA GLU A 394 22.44 16.20 4.64
C GLU A 394 23.45 17.34 4.60
N ALA A 395 24.64 17.10 5.16
CA ALA A 395 25.71 18.09 5.21
C ALA A 395 26.46 18.24 3.86
N ASP A 396 26.42 17.19 3.03
CA ASP A 396 27.05 17.18 1.71
C ASP A 396 26.24 17.94 0.64
N GLY A 397 24.98 18.26 0.95
CA GLY A 397 24.08 18.98 0.07
C GLY A 397 23.72 18.20 -1.19
N TRP A 398 23.51 16.87 -1.11
CA TRP A 398 22.87 16.18 -2.22
C TRP A 398 21.46 16.76 -2.46
N TYR A 399 21.22 17.20 -3.69
CA TYR A 399 19.97 17.86 -4.08
C TYR A 399 19.34 17.23 -5.32
N GLY A 400 19.65 15.98 -5.67
CA GLY A 400 19.15 15.37 -6.90
C GLY A 400 19.53 16.15 -8.18
N PRO A 401 19.03 15.75 -9.36
CA PRO A 401 19.40 16.37 -10.64
C PRO A 401 18.99 17.85 -10.79
N ASN A 402 17.99 18.32 -10.03
CA ASN A 402 17.36 19.64 -10.19
C ASN A 402 17.08 20.38 -8.87
N GLY A 403 17.66 19.99 -7.74
CA GLY A 403 17.26 20.52 -6.43
C GLY A 403 16.28 19.62 -5.64
N GLY A 404 15.84 18.51 -6.24
CA GLY A 404 14.82 17.59 -5.71
C GLY A 404 15.28 16.54 -4.69
N GLY A 405 16.52 16.57 -4.19
CA GLY A 405 16.97 15.66 -3.12
C GLY A 405 16.13 15.77 -1.83
N HIS A 406 15.37 16.86 -1.73
CA HIS A 406 14.28 17.09 -0.79
C HIS A 406 13.25 18.00 -1.48
N ALA A 407 12.07 18.21 -0.88
CA ALA A 407 11.02 19.06 -1.46
C ALA A 407 11.27 20.59 -1.35
N ASN A 408 12.51 21.00 -1.03
CA ASN A 408 12.94 22.38 -0.75
C ASN A 408 12.04 23.15 0.25
N MET A 409 11.51 22.43 1.23
CA MET A 409 10.71 22.97 2.32
C MET A 409 11.62 23.42 3.48
N THR A 410 11.18 24.44 4.20
CA THR A 410 11.71 24.74 5.52
C THR A 410 11.24 23.69 6.55
N PRO A 411 11.92 23.54 7.70
CA PRO A 411 11.43 22.68 8.79
C PRO A 411 9.98 22.97 9.22
N GLU A 412 9.57 24.24 9.20
CA GLU A 412 8.20 24.65 9.55
C GLU A 412 7.16 24.20 8.51
N GLU A 413 7.53 24.19 7.23
CA GLU A 413 6.70 23.71 6.13
C GLU A 413 6.64 22.18 6.06
N TRP A 414 7.65 21.48 6.58
CA TRP A 414 7.70 20.02 6.60
C TRP A 414 6.95 19.42 7.80
N GLY A 415 7.50 19.58 9.02
CA GLY A 415 6.96 18.98 10.26
C GLY A 415 6.47 20.00 11.28
N GLY A 416 6.60 21.30 10.99
CA GLY A 416 6.06 22.36 11.84
C GLY A 416 4.53 22.49 11.75
N SER A 417 3.99 23.52 12.41
CA SER A 417 2.55 23.80 12.40
C SER A 417 2.00 23.89 10.99
N THR A 418 2.72 24.54 10.07
CA THR A 418 2.26 24.67 8.69
C THR A 418 2.36 23.38 7.88
N GLY A 419 3.33 22.52 8.17
CA GLY A 419 3.44 21.19 7.54
C GLY A 419 2.32 20.25 7.95
N ALA A 420 2.01 20.20 9.25
CA ALA A 420 0.90 19.42 9.79
C ALA A 420 -0.46 19.86 9.19
N LEU A 421 -0.65 21.15 8.92
CA LEU A 421 -1.87 21.64 8.27
C LEU A 421 -2.03 21.17 6.81
N ASN A 422 -0.91 21.02 6.10
CA ASN A 422 -0.88 20.73 4.66
C ASN A 422 -0.67 19.26 4.32
N GLY A 423 -0.39 18.44 5.32
CA GLY A 423 -0.11 17.04 5.13
C GLY A 423 1.25 16.75 4.47
N ASN A 424 2.30 17.46 4.88
CA ASN A 424 3.66 17.29 4.31
C ASN A 424 4.50 16.24 5.06
N GLY A 425 4.57 16.30 6.39
CA GLY A 425 5.34 15.39 7.26
C GLY A 425 4.58 14.12 7.65
N TRP A 426 4.74 13.62 8.87
CA TRP A 426 4.02 12.44 9.41
C TRP A 426 3.97 11.24 8.44
N ILE A 427 5.10 10.92 7.82
CA ILE A 427 5.23 9.77 6.93
C ILE A 427 4.84 8.49 7.66
N HIS A 428 3.86 7.79 7.10
CA HIS A 428 3.15 6.68 7.72
C HIS A 428 3.59 5.34 7.16
N TYR A 429 3.63 5.19 5.83
CA TYR A 429 4.21 4.01 5.17
C TYR A 429 5.07 4.40 3.98
N ALA A 430 5.95 3.48 3.63
CA ALA A 430 6.90 3.58 2.53
C ALA A 430 6.87 2.28 1.73
N ILE A 431 6.57 2.38 0.44
CA ILE A 431 6.32 1.23 -0.42
C ILE A 431 7.31 1.28 -1.59
N PRO A 432 8.43 0.53 -1.51
CA PRO A 432 9.32 0.35 -2.64
C PRO A 432 8.66 -0.55 -3.70
N TYR A 433 8.94 -0.32 -4.99
CA TYR A 433 8.60 -1.28 -6.04
C TYR A 433 9.50 -2.50 -5.97
N ASP A 434 8.96 -3.69 -6.24
CA ASP A 434 9.80 -4.89 -6.26
C ASP A 434 10.77 -4.96 -7.45
N HIS A 435 10.45 -4.23 -8.51
CA HIS A 435 11.12 -4.29 -9.80
C HIS A 435 11.41 -2.91 -10.37
N LEU A 436 12.27 -2.87 -11.39
CA LEU A 436 12.58 -1.64 -12.09
C LEU A 436 11.49 -1.26 -13.09
N LEU A 437 11.27 0.06 -13.21
CA LEU A 437 10.30 0.67 -14.10
C LEU A 437 10.99 1.50 -15.18
N CYS A 438 10.42 1.51 -16.39
CA CYS A 438 10.80 2.42 -17.46
C CYS A 438 9.58 2.73 -18.33
N ASN A 439 9.09 3.98 -18.30
CA ASN A 439 8.01 4.51 -19.15
C ASN A 439 6.84 3.52 -19.33
N GLY A 440 6.09 3.27 -18.26
CA GLY A 440 4.96 2.33 -18.22
C GLY A 440 5.30 0.84 -18.14
N ALA A 441 6.56 0.45 -18.35
CA ALA A 441 6.96 -0.95 -18.38
C ALA A 441 7.67 -1.39 -17.09
N ALA A 442 7.35 -2.61 -16.65
CA ALA A 442 8.12 -3.36 -15.66
C ALA A 442 9.30 -4.09 -16.33
N GLU A 443 10.39 -4.34 -15.61
CA GLU A 443 11.48 -5.17 -16.15
C GLU A 443 11.07 -6.65 -16.32
N THR A 444 9.99 -7.05 -15.67
CA THR A 444 9.35 -8.37 -15.81
C THR A 444 8.41 -8.46 -17.00
N ASP A 445 8.02 -7.33 -17.61
CA ASP A 445 7.17 -7.31 -18.80
C ASP A 445 7.88 -7.91 -20.04
N PRO A 446 7.15 -8.48 -21.00
CA PRO A 446 7.76 -8.97 -22.24
C PRO A 446 8.49 -7.84 -22.98
N VAL A 447 9.78 -8.04 -23.31
CA VAL A 447 10.64 -7.02 -23.98
C VAL A 447 9.99 -6.31 -25.19
N ASN A 448 9.07 -6.97 -25.90
CA ASN A 448 8.36 -6.38 -27.04
C ASN A 448 7.24 -5.39 -26.67
N THR A 449 6.94 -5.21 -25.39
CA THR A 449 6.01 -4.19 -24.87
C THR A 449 6.73 -2.95 -24.39
N TRP A 450 8.06 -2.99 -24.29
CA TRP A 450 8.87 -1.87 -23.82
C TRP A 450 9.01 -0.81 -24.91
N ASP A 451 9.02 0.45 -24.50
CA ASP A 451 9.32 1.58 -25.37
C ASP A 451 10.79 1.59 -25.80
N ASP A 452 11.08 2.20 -26.96
CA ASP A 452 12.42 2.24 -27.56
C ASP A 452 13.49 2.81 -26.59
N GLU A 453 13.08 3.71 -25.69
CA GLU A 453 13.96 4.34 -24.70
C GLU A 453 14.28 3.45 -23.49
N CYS A 454 13.61 2.31 -23.34
CA CYS A 454 13.94 1.29 -22.34
C CYS A 454 14.98 0.28 -22.87
N GLY A 455 15.27 0.34 -24.18
CA GLY A 455 16.31 -0.46 -24.84
C GLY A 455 16.13 -1.96 -24.62
N THR A 456 17.21 -2.66 -24.28
CA THR A 456 17.16 -4.09 -23.94
C THR A 456 17.09 -4.38 -22.44
N GLY A 457 16.68 -3.40 -21.63
CA GLY A 457 16.52 -3.54 -20.18
C GLY A 457 17.55 -2.78 -19.35
N PRO A 458 17.57 -2.98 -18.02
CA PRO A 458 18.41 -2.22 -17.08
C PRO A 458 19.92 -2.31 -17.36
N GLN A 459 20.36 -3.38 -18.00
CA GLN A 459 21.76 -3.61 -18.36
C GLN A 459 22.15 -3.05 -19.74
N ASP A 460 21.22 -2.40 -20.45
CA ASP A 460 21.51 -1.76 -21.73
C ASP A 460 22.54 -0.62 -21.54
N PRO A 461 23.64 -0.60 -22.31
CA PRO A 461 24.72 0.36 -22.10
C PRO A 461 24.35 1.82 -22.42
N VAL A 462 23.24 2.06 -23.13
CA VAL A 462 22.76 3.38 -23.52
C VAL A 462 21.47 3.72 -22.79
N PHE A 463 20.53 2.78 -22.74
CA PHE A 463 19.16 2.98 -22.25
C PHE A 463 18.92 2.47 -20.83
N GLY A 464 19.86 1.69 -20.26
CA GLY A 464 19.75 1.17 -18.90
C GLY A 464 19.56 2.24 -17.82
N ILE A 465 20.03 3.46 -18.09
CA ILE A 465 19.88 4.64 -17.21
C ILE A 465 18.44 5.14 -17.05
N ASN A 466 17.53 4.71 -17.94
CA ASN A 466 16.12 5.07 -17.89
C ASN A 466 15.31 4.14 -16.97
N TRP A 467 15.88 3.01 -16.57
CA TRP A 467 15.27 2.10 -15.60
C TRP A 467 15.44 2.65 -14.18
N ARG A 468 14.34 2.75 -13.46
CA ARG A 468 14.26 3.37 -12.14
C ARG A 468 13.69 2.42 -11.11
N HIS A 469 14.24 2.47 -9.91
CA HIS A 469 13.58 1.93 -8.73
C HIS A 469 12.90 3.11 -8.01
N LEU A 470 11.61 2.96 -7.74
CA LEU A 470 10.79 4.01 -7.13
C LEU A 470 10.29 3.55 -5.76
N THR A 471 10.14 4.49 -4.84
CA THR A 471 9.52 4.28 -3.53
C THR A 471 8.47 5.34 -3.33
N MET A 472 7.26 4.93 -2.96
CA MET A 472 6.19 5.85 -2.65
C MET A 472 6.07 5.98 -1.15
N ILE A 473 5.93 7.22 -0.68
CA ILE A 473 5.68 7.48 0.72
C ILE A 473 4.42 8.30 0.85
N ALA A 474 3.62 8.00 1.86
CA ALA A 474 2.44 8.79 2.15
C ALA A 474 2.32 9.02 3.66
N PRO A 475 1.70 10.14 4.04
CA PRO A 475 1.57 10.51 5.43
C PRO A 475 0.26 10.01 6.04
N GLU A 476 0.20 9.97 7.37
CA GLU A 476 -1.04 9.75 8.11
C GLU A 476 -1.41 10.91 9.00
N TYR A 477 -2.66 11.35 8.88
CA TYR A 477 -3.26 12.36 9.75
C TYR A 477 -4.65 11.92 10.16
N GLY A 478 -4.90 11.84 11.47
CA GLY A 478 -6.25 11.70 12.00
C GLY A 478 -7.19 12.80 11.46
N THR A 479 -6.71 14.03 11.33
CA THR A 479 -7.34 15.12 10.57
C THR A 479 -6.34 16.28 10.44
N ASN A 480 -6.42 17.09 9.39
CA ASN A 480 -5.67 18.34 9.28
C ASN A 480 -6.57 19.47 8.77
N THR A 481 -6.20 20.74 8.90
CA THR A 481 -7.14 21.83 8.55
C THR A 481 -7.47 21.90 7.05
N ASN A 482 -6.57 21.43 6.19
CA ASN A 482 -6.77 21.46 4.75
C ASN A 482 -7.43 20.19 4.21
N HIS A 483 -7.72 19.20 5.06
CA HIS A 483 -8.31 17.92 4.67
C HIS A 483 -7.62 17.29 3.44
N THR A 484 -6.29 17.34 3.39
CA THR A 484 -5.51 16.85 2.24
C THR A 484 -4.19 16.24 2.68
N GLY A 485 -3.65 15.35 1.86
CA GLY A 485 -2.33 14.77 2.03
C GLY A 485 -1.68 14.55 0.66
N TYR A 486 -0.36 14.35 0.67
CA TYR A 486 0.40 14.09 -0.54
C TYR A 486 0.99 12.69 -0.52
N ILE A 487 0.87 12.00 -1.64
CA ILE A 487 1.66 10.81 -1.94
C ILE A 487 2.89 11.29 -2.70
N TRP A 488 4.08 10.95 -2.22
CA TRP A 488 5.34 11.39 -2.80
C TRP A 488 6.01 10.21 -3.49
N THR A 489 6.46 10.41 -4.72
CA THR A 489 7.25 9.42 -5.46
C THR A 489 8.71 9.79 -5.40
N ILE A 490 9.47 8.94 -4.75
CA ILE A 490 10.89 9.11 -4.52
C ILE A 490 11.63 8.15 -5.44
N ASP A 491 12.52 8.67 -6.28
CA ASP A 491 13.49 7.84 -6.99
C ASP A 491 14.50 7.33 -5.98
N THR A 492 14.58 6.01 -5.85
CA THR A 492 15.50 5.30 -4.97
C THR A 492 16.43 4.37 -5.76
N THR A 493 16.58 4.59 -7.08
CA THR A 493 17.47 3.82 -7.98
C THR A 493 18.90 3.76 -7.47
N ASP A 494 19.39 4.87 -6.93
CA ASP A 494 20.55 4.90 -6.04
C ASP A 494 20.01 5.15 -4.62
N PRO A 495 19.95 4.13 -3.75
CA PRO A 495 19.32 4.26 -2.43
C PRO A 495 20.09 5.22 -1.52
N ALA A 496 21.35 5.55 -1.84
CA ALA A 496 22.12 6.56 -1.11
C ALA A 496 21.81 8.00 -1.52
N LYS A 497 21.02 8.17 -2.60
CA LYS A 497 20.71 9.47 -3.20
C LYS A 497 19.24 9.62 -3.55
N PRO A 498 18.32 9.30 -2.64
CA PRO A 498 16.90 9.40 -2.93
C PRO A 498 16.52 10.85 -3.30
N PHE A 499 15.60 11.01 -4.24
CA PHE A 499 15.12 12.33 -4.62
C PHE A 499 13.66 12.31 -5.10
N LEU A 500 12.98 13.44 -4.93
CA LEU A 500 11.59 13.62 -5.32
C LEU A 500 11.46 13.66 -6.85
N LEU A 501 10.64 12.77 -7.40
CA LEU A 501 10.20 12.82 -8.80
C LEU A 501 8.89 13.58 -8.95
N SER A 502 7.89 13.18 -8.18
CA SER A 502 6.54 13.71 -8.30
C SER A 502 5.81 13.65 -6.97
N LYS A 503 4.72 14.41 -6.91
CA LYS A 503 3.78 14.39 -5.81
C LYS A 503 2.38 14.32 -6.38
N TRP A 504 1.55 13.51 -5.75
CA TRP A 504 0.14 13.38 -6.07
C TRP A 504 -0.69 13.75 -4.85
N LYS A 505 -1.87 14.29 -5.07
CA LYS A 505 -2.89 14.49 -4.04
C LYS A 505 -4.25 14.19 -4.66
N LEU A 506 -5.24 13.93 -3.82
CA LEU A 506 -6.61 13.75 -4.26
C LEU A 506 -7.06 14.93 -5.16
N PRO A 507 -7.56 14.64 -6.38
CA PRO A 507 -8.08 15.66 -7.26
C PRO A 507 -9.46 16.12 -6.79
N GLY A 508 -9.83 17.35 -7.15
CA GLY A 508 -11.16 17.90 -6.90
C GLY A 508 -11.20 19.02 -5.87
N GLU A 509 -12.26 19.81 -5.96
CA GLU A 509 -12.68 20.83 -5.00
C GLU A 509 -14.01 20.40 -4.38
N SER A 510 -14.27 20.84 -3.15
CA SER A 510 -15.52 20.52 -2.45
C SER A 510 -16.27 21.78 -2.03
N ILE A 511 -17.60 21.69 -1.90
CA ILE A 511 -18.42 22.79 -1.39
C ILE A 511 -18.65 22.59 0.11
N LEU A 512 -18.21 23.54 0.92
CA LEU A 512 -18.41 23.54 2.37
C LEU A 512 -19.90 23.70 2.73
N PRO A 513 -20.31 23.33 3.96
CA PRO A 513 -21.70 23.48 4.41
C PRO A 513 -22.27 24.91 4.32
N ASP A 514 -21.41 25.93 4.29
CA ASP A 514 -21.80 27.34 4.13
C ASP A 514 -21.94 27.78 2.66
N GLY A 515 -21.69 26.88 1.70
CA GLY A 515 -21.77 27.11 0.27
C GLY A 515 -20.50 27.68 -0.36
N THR A 516 -19.42 27.87 0.40
CA THR A 516 -18.11 28.27 -0.13
C THR A 516 -17.35 27.08 -0.71
N VAL A 517 -16.42 27.33 -1.64
CA VAL A 517 -15.60 26.29 -2.26
C VAL A 517 -14.30 26.12 -1.47
N HIS A 518 -14.01 24.88 -1.10
CA HIS A 518 -12.76 24.42 -0.53
C HIS A 518 -11.84 23.92 -1.66
N GLU A 519 -10.57 24.30 -1.63
CA GLU A 519 -9.60 24.02 -2.71
C GLU A 519 -9.18 22.54 -2.82
N HIS A 520 -9.59 21.71 -1.86
CA HIS A 520 -9.31 20.27 -1.81
C HIS A 520 -10.60 19.49 -1.59
N HIS A 521 -10.55 18.20 -1.94
CA HIS A 521 -11.59 17.24 -1.61
C HIS A 521 -11.85 17.24 -0.10
N TYR A 522 -13.05 17.67 0.28
CA TYR A 522 -13.52 17.84 1.64
C TYR A 522 -14.86 17.11 1.79
N ILE A 523 -15.00 16.34 2.87
CA ILE A 523 -16.26 15.68 3.25
C ILE A 523 -16.71 16.18 4.63
N PRO A 524 -17.89 16.81 4.77
CA PRO A 524 -18.36 17.26 6.07
C PRO A 524 -18.44 16.10 7.09
N GLY A 525 -17.75 16.20 8.23
CA GLY A 525 -17.73 15.15 9.25
C GLY A 525 -16.42 15.07 10.01
N GLY A 526 -16.28 14.05 10.86
CA GLY A 526 -15.07 13.74 11.62
C GLY A 526 -14.19 12.67 10.96
N TYR A 527 -14.15 12.62 9.63
CA TYR A 527 -13.40 11.60 8.89
C TYR A 527 -11.88 11.78 9.03
N ILE A 528 -11.17 10.66 8.85
CA ILE A 528 -9.71 10.63 8.73
C ILE A 528 -9.30 11.01 7.31
N TYR A 529 -8.43 12.02 7.19
CA TYR A 529 -8.00 12.59 5.92
C TYR A 529 -6.64 12.08 5.46
N SER A 530 -6.49 10.77 5.52
CA SER A 530 -5.24 10.07 5.24
C SER A 530 -5.42 9.05 4.12
N PRO A 531 -4.43 8.89 3.22
CA PRO A 531 -4.25 7.61 2.57
C PRO A 531 -3.88 6.57 3.65
N HIS A 532 -4.48 5.40 3.60
CA HIS A 532 -4.21 4.31 4.54
C HIS A 532 -4.07 3.01 3.76
N ASN A 533 -2.92 2.37 3.87
CA ASN A 533 -2.46 1.28 3.02
C ASN A 533 -2.33 1.66 1.54
N GLY A 534 -1.21 1.24 0.96
CA GLY A 534 -1.12 1.08 -0.47
C GLY A 534 -0.28 -0.11 -0.84
N ASP A 535 -0.14 -0.30 -2.13
CA ASP A 535 0.70 -1.34 -2.69
C ASP A 535 1.07 -1.00 -4.13
N THR A 536 2.15 -1.58 -4.64
CA THR A 536 2.62 -1.39 -6.00
C THR A 536 2.01 -2.40 -6.97
N GLY A 537 1.78 -1.97 -8.20
CA GLY A 537 1.42 -2.85 -9.32
C GLY A 537 2.60 -3.10 -10.24
N THR A 538 2.40 -3.91 -11.28
CA THR A 538 3.47 -4.23 -12.24
C THR A 538 3.90 -3.02 -13.08
N ASN A 539 2.96 -2.28 -13.66
CA ASN A 539 3.26 -1.31 -14.73
C ASN A 539 3.44 0.14 -14.21
N GLY A 540 4.09 0.29 -13.06
CA GLY A 540 4.20 1.58 -12.36
C GLY A 540 2.86 2.13 -11.86
N HIS A 541 1.83 1.27 -11.79
CA HIS A 541 0.63 1.56 -11.04
C HIS A 541 0.91 1.49 -9.54
N VAL A 542 0.21 2.31 -8.78
CA VAL A 542 0.18 2.22 -7.33
C VAL A 542 -1.27 2.30 -6.87
N TYR A 543 -1.63 1.42 -5.95
CA TYR A 543 -2.94 1.31 -5.37
C TYR A 543 -2.90 1.94 -4.00
N TRP A 544 -3.83 2.84 -3.70
CA TRP A 544 -3.93 3.48 -2.40
C TRP A 544 -5.37 3.51 -1.95
N THR A 545 -5.60 3.23 -0.68
CA THR A 545 -6.93 3.41 -0.09
C THR A 545 -6.93 4.68 0.75
N HIS A 546 -8.05 5.38 0.78
CA HIS A 546 -8.26 6.55 1.61
C HIS A 546 -9.50 6.32 2.46
N TYR A 547 -9.40 6.57 3.77
CA TYR A 547 -10.53 6.43 4.69
C TYR A 547 -11.80 7.17 4.23
N HIS A 548 -11.63 8.35 3.64
CA HIS A 548 -12.73 9.22 3.22
C HIS A 548 -12.96 9.25 1.71
N ALA A 549 -12.00 8.82 0.89
CA ALA A 549 -12.04 9.01 -0.57
C ALA A 549 -12.04 7.69 -1.37
N GLY A 550 -12.12 6.54 -0.70
CA GLY A 550 -12.16 5.23 -1.33
C GLY A 550 -10.80 4.79 -1.92
N ASN A 551 -10.84 3.89 -2.89
CA ASN A 551 -9.64 3.31 -3.51
C ASN A 551 -9.24 4.06 -4.79
N TRP A 552 -7.95 4.32 -4.93
CA TRP A 552 -7.36 5.03 -6.06
C TRP A 552 -6.26 4.21 -6.69
N VAL A 553 -6.16 4.31 -8.02
CA VAL A 553 -5.04 3.78 -8.79
C VAL A 553 -4.37 4.95 -9.49
N THR A 554 -3.08 5.15 -9.22
CA THR A 554 -2.26 6.18 -9.85
C THR A 554 -1.16 5.53 -10.67
N ASP A 555 -0.77 6.17 -11.78
CA ASP A 555 0.33 5.72 -12.63
C ASP A 555 1.53 6.65 -12.39
N HIS A 556 2.65 6.06 -11.96
CA HIS A 556 3.90 6.74 -11.60
C HIS A 556 5.05 6.37 -12.55
N SER A 557 4.73 5.72 -13.67
CA SER A 557 5.72 5.18 -14.60
C SER A 557 6.29 6.18 -15.62
N ASN A 558 5.70 7.38 -15.72
CA ASN A 558 5.93 8.39 -16.77
C ASN A 558 6.66 9.66 -16.31
#